data_AF-A0A9E5J6K2-F1
#
_entry.id   AF-A0A9E5J6K2-F1
#
_cell.length_a   1.000
_cell.length_b   1.000
_cell.length_c   1.000
_cell.angle_alpha   90.00
_cell.angle_beta   90.00
_cell.angle_gamma   90.00
#
_symmetry.space_group_name_H-M   'P 1'
#
loop_
_entity.id
_entity.type
_entity.pdbx_description
1 polymer ?
#
loop_
_entity_poly.entity_id
_entity_poly.type
_entity_poly.pdbx_seq_one_letter_code
_entity_poly.pdbx_strand_id
1 'polypeptide(L)'
;MKSDICPAKQSTLMRECLGAFVVVSLSFSATANPVVYRCGQEITNQPTDPQLCQPLNISQPTQIEGTRVQTSSQQVTRTGGTGASDVVEAAKPPASGVPTGTSAESQERKAKARTILEDEWQKLSAQYAELVQQYNRGKPPLQSGETMHQSSDQQRVTALKTQVQRVERDLQALQRELSRYGVHVASPLNPATQK
;
A
#
# COMPACT_ATOMS: atom_id res chain seq x y z
N MET A 1 15.19 55.54 -0.97
CA MET A 1 15.38 55.72 0.49
C MET A 1 15.49 54.33 1.09
N LYS A 2 16.72 53.89 1.38
CA LYS A 2 17.24 53.68 2.75
C LYS A 2 16.69 52.36 3.35
N SER A 3 17.42 51.24 3.26
CA SER A 3 18.44 50.75 4.25
C SER A 3 17.76 50.47 5.61
N ASP A 4 17.91 49.34 6.32
CA ASP A 4 19.10 48.68 6.90
C ASP A 4 18.62 47.29 7.45
N ILE A 5 19.29 46.14 7.29
CA ILE A 5 20.47 45.58 7.99
C ILE A 5 20.32 45.47 9.53
N CYS A 6 20.14 44.21 10.01
CA CYS A 6 20.63 43.55 11.25
C CYS A 6 20.42 44.25 12.64
N PRO A 7 20.75 43.65 13.83
CA PRO A 7 21.36 42.35 14.09
C PRO A 7 20.77 41.51 15.25
N ALA A 8 21.26 40.27 15.29
CA ALA A 8 21.38 39.41 16.46
C ALA A 8 21.82 40.17 17.72
N LYS A 9 21.20 39.86 18.87
CA LYS A 9 21.63 40.32 20.18
C LYS A 9 22.44 39.25 20.90
N GLN A 10 23.74 39.49 20.93
CA GLN A 10 24.73 38.95 21.87
C GLN A 10 24.23 39.05 23.32
N SER A 11 24.51 38.03 24.12
CA SER A 11 25.22 38.26 25.37
C SER A 11 26.08 37.05 25.71
N THR A 12 27.36 37.22 25.45
CA THR A 12 28.49 36.56 26.11
C THR A 12 28.22 36.31 27.59
N LEU A 13 28.58 35.11 28.05
CA LEU A 13 29.56 34.90 29.13
C LEU A 13 29.84 33.39 29.24
N MET A 14 30.79 32.93 28.42
CA MET A 14 31.61 31.77 28.76
C MET A 14 32.51 32.21 29.93
N ARG A 15 32.69 31.35 30.95
CA ARG A 15 33.99 30.95 31.54
C ARG A 15 33.83 30.35 32.96
N GLU A 16 34.13 29.05 33.04
CA GLU A 16 34.60 28.27 34.22
C GLU A 16 33.59 27.92 35.33
N CYS A 17 33.26 26.63 35.46
CA CYS A 17 33.74 25.81 36.60
C CYS A 17 33.23 24.37 36.51
N LEU A 18 34.18 23.45 36.72
CA LEU A 18 34.02 22.03 37.03
C LEU A 18 32.87 21.79 38.03
N GLY A 19 31.99 20.82 37.77
CA GLY A 19 31.01 20.38 38.76
C GLY A 19 30.06 19.31 38.22
N ALA A 20 30.21 18.09 38.71
CA ALA A 20 29.39 16.94 38.37
C ALA A 20 27.89 17.20 38.59
N PHE A 21 27.08 16.99 37.55
CA PHE A 21 25.65 16.71 37.71
C PHE A 21 25.24 15.65 36.68
N VAL A 22 25.33 14.39 37.09
CA VAL A 22 24.64 13.29 36.43
C VAL A 22 23.15 13.48 36.73
N VAL A 23 22.45 14.18 35.83
CA VAL A 23 20.98 14.23 35.85
C VAL A 23 20.48 12.98 35.15
N VAL A 24 20.19 11.94 35.92
CA VAL A 24 19.40 10.80 35.46
C VAL A 24 17.97 11.30 35.26
N SER A 25 17.64 11.63 34.01
CA SER A 25 16.27 11.92 33.58
C SER A 25 15.48 10.61 33.55
N LEU A 26 14.88 10.22 34.68
CA LEU A 26 13.83 9.21 34.68
C LEU A 26 12.58 9.81 34.03
N SER A 27 12.40 9.56 32.74
CA SER A 27 11.14 9.81 32.05
C SER A 27 10.09 8.85 32.59
N PHE A 28 9.24 9.33 33.49
CA PHE A 28 8.04 8.62 33.92
C PHE A 28 7.02 8.72 32.78
N SER A 29 6.98 7.72 31.91
CA SER A 29 5.86 7.58 30.96
C SER A 29 4.64 7.13 31.77
N ALA A 30 3.81 8.09 32.19
CA ALA A 30 2.49 7.79 32.72
C ALA A 30 1.64 7.20 31.58
N THR A 31 1.50 5.87 31.57
CA THR A 31 0.52 5.20 30.70
C THR A 31 -0.87 5.50 31.24
N ALA A 32 -1.49 6.58 30.78
CA ALA A 32 -2.89 6.86 31.05
C ALA A 32 -3.73 5.84 30.26
N ASN A 33 -4.30 4.84 30.93
CA ASN A 33 -5.38 4.04 30.35
C ASN A 33 -6.61 4.95 30.22
N PRO A 34 -7.08 5.31 29.01
CA PRO A 34 -8.25 6.17 28.88
C PRO A 34 -9.50 5.39 29.30
N VAL A 35 -9.90 5.54 30.55
CA VAL A 35 -11.19 5.03 31.04
C VAL A 35 -12.26 5.95 30.48
N VAL A 36 -13.21 5.38 29.73
CA VAL A 36 -14.32 6.12 29.14
C VAL A 36 -15.50 6.08 30.09
N TYR A 37 -16.17 7.22 30.31
CA TYR A 37 -17.30 7.35 31.22
C TYR A 37 -18.58 7.65 30.45
N ARG A 38 -19.71 7.15 30.93
CA ARG A 38 -21.05 7.52 30.45
C ARG A 38 -21.79 8.30 31.53
N CYS A 39 -22.09 9.54 31.22
CA CYS A 39 -22.85 10.47 32.06
C CYS A 39 -24.22 10.67 31.39
N GLY A 40 -25.18 9.78 31.66
CA GLY A 40 -26.47 9.75 30.96
C GLY A 40 -26.37 9.39 29.48
N GLN A 41 -26.42 10.38 28.59
CA GLN A 41 -26.31 10.22 27.13
C GLN A 41 -24.98 10.69 26.55
N GLU A 42 -24.12 11.30 27.36
CA GLU A 42 -22.81 11.77 26.93
C GLU A 42 -21.72 10.75 27.29
N ILE A 43 -20.87 10.45 26.30
CA ILE A 43 -19.68 9.59 26.48
C ILE A 43 -18.46 10.50 26.46
N THR A 44 -17.72 10.54 27.57
CA THR A 44 -16.56 11.43 27.71
C THR A 44 -15.36 10.70 28.32
N ASN A 45 -14.17 11.14 27.94
CA ASN A 45 -12.90 10.71 28.55
C ASN A 45 -12.56 11.53 29.79
N GLN A 46 -13.27 12.62 30.06
CA GLN A 46 -12.94 13.56 31.12
C GLN A 46 -14.23 14.11 31.76
N PRO A 47 -14.89 13.35 32.65
CA PRO A 47 -16.10 13.79 33.32
C PRO A 47 -15.80 14.91 34.32
N THR A 48 -16.66 15.94 34.36
CA THR A 48 -16.56 17.04 35.34
C THR A 48 -16.82 16.56 36.77
N ASP A 49 -17.70 15.55 36.94
CA ASP A 49 -17.91 14.85 38.21
C ASP A 49 -17.97 13.33 37.98
N PRO A 50 -16.94 12.57 38.40
CA PRO A 50 -16.87 11.13 38.16
C PRO A 50 -17.85 10.31 39.02
N GLN A 51 -18.42 10.85 40.09
CA GLN A 51 -19.37 10.13 40.95
C GLN A 51 -20.77 10.03 40.31
N LEU A 52 -21.08 10.93 39.37
CA LEU A 52 -22.34 10.97 38.65
C LEU A 52 -22.28 10.19 37.31
N CYS A 53 -21.16 9.54 37.00
CA CYS A 53 -20.93 8.87 35.73
C CYS A 53 -20.50 7.41 35.91
N GLN A 54 -21.01 6.53 35.05
CA GLN A 54 -20.65 5.11 35.07
C GLN A 54 -19.39 4.88 34.22
N PRO A 55 -18.33 4.25 34.75
CA PRO A 55 -17.18 3.86 33.93
C PRO A 55 -17.57 2.73 32.98
N LEU A 56 -17.28 2.91 31.69
CA LEU A 56 -17.46 1.89 30.65
C LEU A 56 -16.15 1.15 30.43
N ASN A 57 -16.20 -0.15 30.66
CA ASN A 57 -15.12 -1.05 30.27
C ASN A 57 -15.30 -1.39 28.79
N ILE A 58 -14.79 -0.52 27.92
CA ILE A 58 -14.61 -0.85 26.52
C ILE A 58 -13.44 -1.81 26.44
N SER A 59 -13.67 -2.98 25.85
CA SER A 59 -12.68 -4.03 25.68
C SER A 59 -11.34 -3.45 25.25
N GLN A 60 -10.27 -3.93 25.90
CA GLN A 60 -8.89 -3.48 25.77
C GLN A 60 -8.56 -3.07 24.32
N PRO A 61 -7.92 -1.91 24.09
CA PRO A 61 -7.60 -1.47 22.76
C PRO A 61 -6.78 -2.55 22.06
N THR A 62 -7.37 -3.20 21.05
CA THR A 62 -6.62 -4.15 20.23
C THR A 62 -5.62 -3.34 19.43
N GLN A 63 -4.37 -3.37 19.84
CA GLN A 63 -3.28 -2.84 19.05
C GLN A 63 -3.18 -3.69 17.78
N ILE A 64 -3.73 -3.17 16.69
CA ILE A 64 -3.55 -3.74 15.37
C ILE A 64 -2.15 -3.32 14.94
N GLU A 65 -1.20 -4.26 15.03
CA GLU A 65 0.15 -4.03 14.54
C GLU A 65 0.07 -3.59 13.07
N GLY A 66 0.51 -2.37 12.78
CA GLY A 66 0.53 -1.86 11.42
C GLY A 66 1.46 -2.72 10.58
N THR A 67 1.06 -3.05 9.34
CA THR A 67 1.90 -3.80 8.42
C THR A 67 3.21 -3.04 8.18
N ARG A 68 4.28 -3.45 8.87
CA ARG A 68 5.61 -2.87 8.68
C ARG A 68 6.06 -3.21 7.27
N VAL A 69 6.07 -2.21 6.39
CA VAL A 69 6.68 -2.33 5.07
C VAL A 69 8.19 -2.49 5.33
N GLN A 70 8.74 -3.67 5.04
CA GLN A 70 10.19 -3.88 5.10
C GLN A 70 10.83 -2.99 4.03
N THR A 71 11.29 -1.81 4.43
CA THR A 71 12.29 -1.09 3.65
C THR A 71 13.57 -1.90 3.76
N SER A 72 13.92 -2.58 2.68
CA SER A 72 15.17 -3.32 2.54
C SER A 72 16.35 -2.32 2.56
N SER A 73 16.76 -1.88 3.74
CA SER A 73 18.09 -1.31 3.93
C SER A 73 19.07 -2.46 3.92
N GLN A 74 19.76 -2.59 2.79
CA GLN A 74 20.94 -3.42 2.61
C GLN A 74 21.91 -3.17 3.76
N GLN A 75 22.00 -4.13 4.67
CA GLN A 75 22.97 -4.10 5.76
C GLN A 75 24.27 -4.66 5.20
N VAL A 76 25.18 -3.75 4.83
CA VAL A 76 26.57 -4.07 4.52
C VAL A 76 27.18 -4.75 5.75
N THR A 77 27.61 -5.98 5.56
CA THR A 77 28.28 -6.83 6.52
C THR A 77 29.64 -6.25 6.90
N ARG A 78 29.90 -6.10 8.21
CA ARG A 78 31.25 -6.08 8.78
C ARG A 78 31.31 -7.08 9.94
N THR A 79 31.88 -8.23 9.60
CA THR A 79 32.82 -9.06 10.37
C THR A 79 32.85 -8.96 11.90
N GLY A 80 32.61 -10.11 12.55
CA GLY A 80 33.22 -10.46 13.84
C GLY A 80 32.35 -11.39 14.68
N GLY A 81 32.64 -12.69 14.71
CA GLY A 81 32.06 -13.60 15.69
C GLY A 81 31.97 -15.05 15.20
N THR A 82 32.89 -15.87 15.68
CA THR A 82 33.04 -17.32 15.47
C THR A 82 31.86 -18.15 15.97
N GLY A 83 31.46 -19.18 15.22
CA GLY A 83 30.89 -20.41 15.80
C GLY A 83 29.67 -21.01 15.10
N ALA A 84 29.89 -22.20 14.53
CA ALA A 84 28.96 -23.30 14.27
C ALA A 84 27.83 -23.12 13.22
N SER A 85 27.94 -23.95 12.19
CA SER A 85 26.95 -24.26 11.17
C SER A 85 25.64 -24.76 11.77
N ASP A 86 24.52 -24.20 11.33
CA ASP A 86 23.29 -24.96 11.12
C ASP A 86 22.53 -24.32 9.95
N VAL A 87 22.36 -25.12 8.90
CA VAL A 87 21.59 -24.76 7.71
C VAL A 87 20.12 -24.95 8.07
N VAL A 88 19.43 -23.87 8.41
CA VAL A 88 17.97 -23.88 8.49
C VAL A 88 17.42 -23.23 7.22
N GLU A 89 17.00 -24.11 6.32
CA GLU A 89 16.09 -23.88 5.20
C GLU A 89 15.09 -22.77 5.53
N ALA A 90 15.15 -21.67 4.77
CA ALA A 90 14.24 -20.55 4.92
C ALA A 90 12.79 -20.98 4.62
N ALA A 91 12.04 -21.32 5.66
CA ALA A 91 10.62 -21.56 5.59
C ALA A 91 9.91 -20.27 5.12
N LYS A 92 9.32 -20.36 3.92
CA LYS A 92 8.41 -19.37 3.33
C LYS A 92 7.32 -19.00 4.35
N PRO A 93 7.02 -17.70 4.58
CA PRO A 93 6.01 -17.31 5.56
C PRO A 93 4.62 -17.81 5.11
N PRO A 94 3.79 -18.36 6.03
CA PRO A 94 2.43 -18.73 5.70
C PRO A 94 1.63 -17.47 5.37
N ALA A 95 0.98 -17.49 4.21
CA ALA A 95 0.02 -16.46 3.83
C ALA A 95 -1.09 -16.39 4.88
N SER A 96 -1.45 -15.17 5.25
CA SER A 96 -2.41 -14.77 6.27
C SER A 96 -3.60 -15.71 6.46
N GLY A 97 -3.89 -16.00 7.73
CA GLY A 97 -4.92 -16.93 8.18
C GLY A 97 -6.32 -16.62 7.64
N VAL A 98 -6.73 -17.43 6.68
CA VAL A 98 -8.15 -17.76 6.43
C VAL A 98 -8.38 -19.10 7.15
N PRO A 99 -9.49 -19.29 7.89
CA PRO A 99 -9.76 -20.55 8.57
C PRO A 99 -9.73 -21.64 7.51
N THR A 100 -8.73 -22.51 7.61
CA THR A 100 -8.46 -23.51 6.59
C THR A 100 -9.52 -24.58 6.80
N GLY A 101 -10.66 -24.45 6.10
CA GLY A 101 -11.63 -25.53 6.00
C GLY A 101 -10.94 -26.82 5.51
N THR A 102 -11.61 -27.96 5.59
CA THR A 102 -11.03 -29.26 5.21
C THR A 102 -10.30 -29.16 3.86
N SER A 103 -9.21 -29.93 3.66
CA SER A 103 -8.38 -29.86 2.44
C SER A 103 -9.23 -29.90 1.15
N ALA A 104 -10.28 -30.73 1.15
CA ALA A 104 -11.25 -30.82 0.06
C ALA A 104 -12.04 -29.52 -0.19
N GLU A 105 -12.59 -28.90 0.85
CA GLU A 105 -13.32 -27.63 0.76
C GLU A 105 -12.41 -26.46 0.34
N SER A 106 -11.16 -26.46 0.80
CA SER A 106 -10.14 -25.50 0.38
C SER A 106 -9.79 -25.65 -1.10
N GLN A 107 -9.70 -26.89 -1.59
CA GLN A 107 -9.44 -27.17 -3.00
C GLN A 107 -10.62 -26.82 -3.91
N GLU A 108 -11.85 -27.09 -3.47
CA GLU A 108 -13.05 -26.69 -4.20
C GLU A 108 -13.15 -25.16 -4.34
N ARG A 109 -12.86 -24.42 -3.28
CA ARG A 109 -12.78 -22.95 -3.33
C ARG A 109 -11.72 -22.45 -4.30
N LYS A 110 -10.52 -23.06 -4.29
CA LYS A 110 -9.45 -22.71 -5.24
C LYS A 110 -9.86 -23.01 -6.68
N ALA A 111 -10.55 -24.13 -6.93
CA ALA A 111 -11.06 -24.46 -8.24
C ALA A 111 -12.10 -23.43 -8.72
N LYS A 112 -13.06 -23.05 -7.87
CA LYS A 112 -14.03 -22.00 -8.17
C LYS A 112 -13.36 -20.64 -8.45
N ALA A 113 -12.42 -20.24 -7.60
CA ALA A 113 -11.67 -18.99 -7.79
C ALA A 113 -10.89 -18.99 -9.11
N ARG A 114 -10.24 -20.11 -9.46
CA ARG A 114 -9.55 -20.28 -10.73
C ARG A 114 -10.50 -20.09 -11.92
N THR A 115 -11.66 -20.76 -11.91
CA THR A 115 -12.64 -20.65 -12.99
C THR A 115 -13.13 -19.21 -13.18
N ILE A 116 -13.39 -18.48 -12.08
CA ILE A 116 -13.80 -17.07 -12.14
C ILE A 116 -12.69 -16.21 -12.76
N LEU A 117 -11.44 -16.40 -12.34
CA LEU A 117 -10.31 -15.63 -12.89
C LEU A 117 -10.06 -15.94 -14.37
N GLU A 118 -10.27 -17.18 -14.80
CA GLU A 118 -10.17 -17.57 -16.22
C GLU A 118 -11.28 -16.92 -17.06
N ASP A 119 -12.52 -16.88 -16.57
CA ASP A 119 -13.65 -16.19 -17.23
C ASP A 119 -13.41 -14.67 -17.32
N GLU A 120 -12.97 -14.05 -16.22
CA GLU A 120 -12.60 -12.63 -16.23
C GLU A 120 -11.46 -12.36 -17.20
N TRP A 121 -10.46 -13.25 -17.30
CA TRP A 121 -9.38 -13.12 -18.28
C TRP A 121 -9.91 -13.17 -19.72
N GLN A 122 -10.83 -14.09 -20.02
CA GLN A 122 -11.43 -14.19 -21.34
C GLN A 122 -12.20 -12.92 -21.71
N LYS A 123 -13.06 -12.41 -20.81
CA LYS A 123 -13.81 -11.16 -21.03
C LYS A 123 -12.88 -9.98 -21.28
N LEU A 124 -11.86 -9.82 -20.43
CA LEU A 124 -10.93 -8.70 -20.54
C LEU A 124 -10.05 -8.82 -21.79
N SER A 125 -9.68 -10.04 -22.19
CA SER A 125 -8.92 -10.28 -23.43
C SER A 125 -9.73 -9.94 -24.68
N ALA A 126 -11.04 -10.24 -24.68
CA ALA A 126 -11.94 -9.90 -25.78
C ALA A 126 -12.11 -8.37 -25.88
N GLN A 127 -12.32 -7.70 -24.75
CA GLN A 127 -12.37 -6.22 -24.70
C GLN A 127 -11.07 -5.60 -25.20
N TYR A 128 -9.91 -6.13 -24.79
CA TYR A 128 -8.62 -5.66 -25.28
C TYR A 128 -8.49 -5.82 -26.80
N ALA A 129 -8.87 -6.97 -27.35
CA ALA A 129 -8.82 -7.23 -28.78
C ALA A 129 -9.70 -6.24 -29.57
N GLU A 130 -10.91 -5.97 -29.08
CA GLU A 130 -11.81 -4.98 -29.68
C GLU A 130 -11.19 -3.57 -29.63
N LEU A 131 -10.61 -3.19 -28.49
CA LEU A 131 -10.02 -1.88 -28.31
C LEU A 131 -8.77 -1.66 -29.17
N VAL A 132 -7.96 -2.71 -29.35
CA VAL A 132 -6.83 -2.72 -30.27
C VAL A 132 -7.30 -2.59 -31.72
N GLN A 133 -8.40 -3.27 -32.08
CA GLN A 133 -9.00 -3.14 -33.40
C GLN A 133 -9.52 -1.71 -33.65
N GLN A 134 -10.22 -1.12 -32.68
CA GLN A 134 -10.68 0.26 -32.75
C GLN A 134 -9.51 1.25 -32.84
N TYR A 135 -8.41 0.99 -32.12
CA TYR A 135 -7.21 1.81 -32.16
C TYR A 135 -6.53 1.79 -33.53
N ASN A 136 -6.69 0.71 -34.31
CA ASN A 136 -6.26 0.57 -35.70
C ASN A 136 -4.86 1.15 -35.97
N ARG A 137 -3.85 0.63 -35.25
CA ARG A 137 -2.44 1.10 -35.33
C ARG A 137 -2.27 2.62 -35.08
N GLY A 138 -3.12 3.21 -34.26
CA GLY A 138 -3.10 4.65 -33.94
C GLY A 138 -3.79 5.54 -34.96
N LYS A 139 -4.50 4.95 -35.93
CA LYS A 139 -5.36 5.68 -36.88
C LYS A 139 -6.78 5.14 -36.79
N PRO A 140 -7.47 5.39 -35.66
CA PRO A 140 -8.88 5.05 -35.56
C PRO A 140 -9.66 5.80 -36.65
N PRO A 141 -10.71 5.20 -37.23
CA PRO A 141 -11.50 5.84 -38.28
C PRO A 141 -12.03 7.19 -37.80
N LEU A 142 -12.09 8.16 -38.72
CA LEU A 142 -12.68 9.46 -38.43
C LEU A 142 -14.18 9.29 -38.26
N GLN A 143 -14.75 9.96 -37.28
CA GLN A 143 -16.19 10.03 -37.18
C GLN A 143 -16.75 10.94 -38.27
N SER A 144 -17.98 10.70 -38.68
CA SER A 144 -18.67 11.47 -39.71
C SER A 144 -18.68 12.96 -39.35
N GLY A 145 -17.90 13.78 -40.05
CA GLY A 145 -17.78 15.23 -39.84
C GLY A 145 -16.50 15.69 -39.13
N GLU A 146 -15.67 14.78 -38.64
CA GLU A 146 -14.33 15.12 -38.14
C GLU A 146 -13.32 15.24 -39.29
N THR A 147 -12.31 16.09 -39.13
CA THR A 147 -11.20 16.24 -40.09
C THR A 147 -9.91 15.84 -39.39
N MET A 148 -9.01 15.17 -40.13
CA MET A 148 -7.77 14.52 -39.65
C MET A 148 -6.86 15.35 -38.72
N HIS A 149 -7.08 16.65 -38.60
CA HIS A 149 -6.24 17.60 -37.86
C HIS A 149 -7.01 18.41 -36.80
N GLN A 150 -8.26 18.08 -36.52
CA GLN A 150 -8.96 18.69 -35.38
C GLN A 150 -8.35 18.22 -34.04
N SER A 151 -8.38 19.10 -33.04
CA SER A 151 -7.98 18.77 -31.67
C SER A 151 -8.78 17.61 -31.08
N SER A 152 -10.06 17.48 -31.46
CA SER A 152 -10.96 16.38 -31.08
C SER A 152 -10.39 15.00 -31.46
N ASP A 153 -9.91 14.85 -32.70
CA ASP A 153 -9.34 13.60 -33.18
C ASP A 153 -8.09 13.20 -32.38
N GLN A 154 -7.20 14.16 -32.09
CA GLN A 154 -6.01 13.89 -31.28
C GLN A 154 -6.37 13.50 -29.83
N GLN A 155 -7.37 14.16 -29.24
CA GLN A 155 -7.87 13.84 -27.90
C GLN A 155 -8.49 12.44 -27.87
N ARG A 156 -9.26 12.06 -28.89
CA ARG A 156 -9.86 10.72 -29.01
C ARG A 156 -8.79 9.63 -29.16
N VAL A 157 -7.81 9.83 -30.03
CA VAL A 157 -6.69 8.89 -30.21
C VAL A 157 -5.90 8.69 -28.91
N THR A 158 -5.63 9.77 -28.19
CA THR A 158 -4.90 9.71 -26.90
C THR A 158 -5.74 9.06 -25.80
N ALA A 159 -7.05 9.31 -25.74
CA ALA A 159 -7.97 8.64 -24.83
C ALA A 159 -8.03 7.13 -25.12
N LEU A 160 -8.19 6.74 -26.38
CA LEU A 160 -8.25 5.34 -26.80
C LEU A 160 -6.93 4.61 -26.50
N LYS A 161 -5.78 5.25 -26.77
CA LYS A 161 -4.47 4.72 -26.39
C LYS A 161 -4.35 4.51 -24.88
N THR A 162 -4.81 5.48 -24.09
CA THR A 162 -4.78 5.38 -22.62
C THR A 162 -5.64 4.23 -22.12
N GLN A 163 -6.80 4.02 -22.74
CA GLN A 163 -7.69 2.91 -22.39
C GLN A 163 -7.05 1.56 -22.73
N VAL A 164 -6.44 1.41 -23.92
CA VAL A 164 -5.67 0.20 -24.29
C VAL A 164 -4.60 -0.10 -23.25
N GLN A 165 -3.81 0.90 -22.85
CA GLN A 165 -2.76 0.73 -21.84
C GLN A 165 -3.28 0.38 -20.44
N ARG A 166 -4.49 0.80 -20.08
CA ARG A 166 -5.11 0.41 -18.80
C ARG A 166 -5.51 -1.05 -18.85
N VAL A 167 -6.27 -1.45 -19.86
CA VAL A 167 -6.73 -2.83 -20.03
C VAL A 167 -5.55 -3.81 -20.17
N GLU A 168 -4.47 -3.41 -20.85
CA GLU A 168 -3.23 -4.19 -20.92
C GLU A 168 -2.62 -4.46 -19.54
N ARG A 169 -2.57 -3.44 -18.66
CA ARG A 169 -2.09 -3.61 -17.28
C ARG A 169 -3.00 -4.49 -16.45
N ASP A 170 -4.31 -4.39 -16.64
CA ASP A 170 -5.29 -5.23 -15.94
C ASP A 170 -5.15 -6.69 -16.35
N LEU A 171 -4.95 -6.97 -17.65
CA LEU A 171 -4.63 -8.31 -18.16
C LEU A 171 -3.34 -8.88 -17.54
N GLN A 172 -2.29 -8.06 -17.44
CA GLN A 172 -1.04 -8.47 -16.78
C GLN A 172 -1.24 -8.74 -15.28
N ALA A 173 -2.09 -7.95 -14.61
CA ALA A 173 -2.43 -8.19 -13.21
C ALA A 173 -3.17 -9.52 -13.03
N LEU A 174 -4.16 -9.79 -13.88
CA LEU A 174 -4.92 -11.03 -13.83
C LEU A 174 -4.08 -12.26 -14.20
N GLN A 175 -3.14 -12.12 -15.15
CA GLN A 175 -2.16 -13.17 -15.47
C GLN A 175 -1.27 -13.52 -14.26
N ARG A 176 -0.86 -12.53 -13.46
CA ARG A 176 -0.11 -12.77 -12.21
C ARG A 176 -0.97 -13.50 -11.18
N GLU A 177 -2.25 -13.11 -11.04
CA GLU A 177 -3.18 -13.80 -10.15
C GLU A 177 -3.40 -15.25 -10.58
N LEU A 178 -3.67 -15.50 -11.86
CA LEU A 178 -3.79 -16.85 -12.41
C LEU A 178 -2.53 -17.70 -12.17
N SER A 179 -1.34 -17.10 -12.29
CA SER A 179 -0.08 -17.78 -12.01
C SER A 179 0.04 -18.22 -10.54
N ARG A 180 -0.57 -17.48 -9.60
CA ARG A 180 -0.64 -17.89 -8.17
C ARG A 180 -1.51 -19.14 -7.97
N TYR A 181 -2.47 -19.39 -8.86
CA TYR A 181 -3.29 -20.60 -8.90
C TYR A 181 -2.67 -21.72 -9.76
N GLY A 182 -1.44 -21.55 -10.25
CA GLY A 182 -0.74 -22.52 -11.10
C GLY A 182 -1.20 -22.52 -12.56
N VAL A 183 -1.88 -21.46 -12.98
CA VAL A 183 -2.36 -21.27 -14.36
C VAL A 183 -1.51 -20.23 -15.05
N HIS A 184 -0.77 -20.65 -16.08
CA HIS A 184 0.02 -19.73 -16.89
C HIS A 184 -0.72 -19.47 -18.19
N VAL A 185 -1.40 -18.34 -18.26
CA VAL A 185 -2.00 -17.84 -19.50
C VAL A 185 -0.96 -17.05 -20.30
N ALA A 186 -0.98 -17.19 -21.63
CA ALA A 186 -0.12 -16.41 -22.51
C ALA A 186 -0.53 -14.94 -22.47
N SER A 187 0.45 -14.04 -22.42
CA SER A 187 0.17 -12.60 -22.54
C SER A 187 -0.31 -12.31 -23.96
N PRO A 188 -1.36 -11.49 -24.16
CA PRO A 188 -1.78 -11.10 -25.49
C PRO A 188 -0.64 -10.36 -26.19
N LEU A 189 -0.31 -10.81 -27.40
CA LEU A 189 0.76 -10.24 -28.21
C LEU A 189 0.46 -8.76 -28.47
N ASN A 190 1.33 -7.88 -28.00
CA ASN A 190 1.20 -6.45 -28.24
C ASN A 190 1.39 -6.19 -29.74
N PRO A 191 0.44 -5.53 -30.44
CA PRO A 191 0.56 -5.23 -31.86
C PRO A 191 1.75 -4.30 -32.18
N ALA A 192 2.36 -3.66 -31.18
CA ALA A 192 3.55 -2.82 -31.34
C ALA A 192 4.87 -3.62 -31.43
N THR A 193 4.86 -4.94 -31.18
CA THR A 193 6.06 -5.78 -31.22
C THR A 193 6.22 -6.56 -32.54
N GLN A 194 5.26 -6.45 -33.46
CA GLN A 194 5.43 -6.93 -34.84
C GLN A 194 6.20 -5.87 -35.63
N LYS A 195 7.52 -5.99 -35.61
CA LYS A 195 8.43 -5.28 -36.52
C LYS A 195 8.69 -6.15 -37.74
#